data_AF-A0A9D8SJR5-F1
#
_entry.id   AF-A0A9D8SJR5-F1
#
_cell.length_a   1.000
_cell.length_b   1.000
_cell.length_c   1.000
_cell.angle_alpha   90.00
_cell.angle_beta   90.00
_cell.angle_gamma   90.00
#
_symmetry.space_group_name_H-M   'P 1'
#
loop_
_entity.id
_entity.type
_entity.pdbx_description
1 polymer ?
#
loop_
_entity_poly.entity_id
_entity_poly.type
_entity_poly.pdbx_seq_one_letter_code
_entity_poly.pdbx_strand_id
1 'polypeptide(L)'
;MAFGQDFDLRQLVQMNCSFGPQEIAKINRSIASKYANFRIFRDAVNELESREEEQSPAGMVRLGVFLYLLGKYRRSLNVLQHGDGGALAHFYMAKAQFALKNYEEAEKEYTCARQAGYCADDCVLGIVEVKRCAGQIQEALALLDDLSGSVQQTAEYLYQRGITALASGGTSDEVGTWFSRAVDTDPMHPGALFGLALESDRRGNDDDALELYKRAAAQFPSHVGSLINLGLMYEDRNENDLACQCYERVLDAYPDNERARLYLKDAQASNQSTEDVVPHNPTAQILKMQVADFELSSRARKCLEQIGVKTLGDLCSYTEAELLSSKNFGETSLDEIKQMLASRNLQLGQTSAKTQQQDLPELDSSIDIETLNKPISSMGFTVRARKCLGRSQITTLGDLIRKTADELLQCKNFGVTSLTEVREKLKEYNLHLHGD
;
A
#
# COMPACT_ATOMS: atom_id res chain seq x y z
N MET A 1 -11.26 -37.47 0.10
CA MET A 1 -10.03 -37.60 0.92
C MET A 1 -9.04 -38.48 0.16
N ALA A 2 -8.02 -37.86 -0.42
CA ALA A 2 -6.81 -38.50 -0.92
C ALA A 2 -5.65 -37.51 -0.65
N PHE A 3 -5.37 -37.28 0.63
CA PHE A 3 -4.15 -36.62 1.07
C PHE A 3 -3.12 -37.73 1.26
N GLY A 4 -2.03 -37.76 0.46
CA GLY A 4 -1.03 -38.82 0.63
C GLY A 4 0.08 -38.97 -0.41
N GLN A 5 0.28 -38.04 -1.34
CA GLN A 5 1.58 -37.91 -2.01
C GLN A 5 2.01 -36.47 -1.84
N ASP A 6 3.17 -36.26 -1.21
CA ASP A 6 3.85 -34.97 -1.20
C ASP A 6 4.03 -34.55 -2.66
N PHE A 7 3.31 -33.51 -3.07
CA PHE A 7 3.47 -32.90 -4.38
C PHE A 7 4.85 -32.23 -4.40
N ASP A 8 5.84 -32.90 -5.02
CA ASP A 8 7.17 -32.34 -5.19
C ASP A 8 7.17 -31.34 -6.35
N LEU A 9 6.98 -30.06 -5.99
CA LEU A 9 6.98 -28.94 -6.91
C LEU A 9 8.32 -28.83 -7.67
N ARG A 10 9.44 -29.16 -7.04
CA ARG A 10 10.76 -29.12 -7.68
C ARG A 10 10.86 -30.20 -8.75
N GLN A 11 10.40 -31.41 -8.44
CA GLN A 11 10.36 -32.51 -9.39
C GLN A 11 9.48 -32.14 -10.60
N LEU A 12 8.31 -31.54 -10.40
CA LEU A 12 7.43 -31.13 -11.52
C LEU A 12 8.10 -30.11 -12.46
N VAL A 13 8.85 -29.15 -11.90
CA VAL A 13 9.60 -28.17 -12.70
C VAL A 13 10.71 -28.85 -13.49
N GLN A 14 11.41 -29.81 -12.89
CA GLN A 14 12.57 -30.46 -13.51
C GLN A 14 12.20 -31.60 -14.49
N MET A 15 11.05 -32.24 -14.33
CA MET A 15 10.65 -33.38 -15.17
C MET A 15 10.27 -32.97 -16.60
N ASN A 16 10.93 -33.57 -17.59
CA ASN A 16 10.49 -33.46 -19.00
C ASN A 16 9.26 -34.35 -19.25
N CYS A 17 8.08 -33.85 -18.93
CA CYS A 17 6.79 -34.50 -19.18
C CYS A 17 5.86 -33.59 -20.01
N SER A 18 4.68 -34.13 -20.36
CA SER A 18 3.60 -33.30 -20.92
C SER A 18 3.35 -32.10 -19.99
N PHE A 19 3.22 -30.92 -20.59
CA PHE A 19 3.06 -29.67 -19.86
C PHE A 19 1.99 -28.83 -20.53
N GLY A 20 1.02 -28.40 -19.73
CA GLY A 20 -0.08 -27.57 -20.19
C GLY A 20 -0.85 -26.94 -19.05
N PRO A 21 -2.09 -26.49 -19.30
CA PRO A 21 -2.91 -25.78 -18.32
C PRO A 21 -3.10 -26.54 -17.00
N GLN A 22 -3.17 -27.88 -17.03
CA GLN A 22 -3.34 -28.69 -15.82
C GLN A 22 -2.11 -28.66 -14.90
N GLU A 23 -0.91 -28.78 -15.46
CA GLU A 23 0.36 -28.72 -14.72
C GLU A 23 0.58 -27.32 -14.13
N ILE A 24 0.28 -26.29 -14.91
CA ILE A 24 0.31 -24.89 -14.46
C ILE A 24 -0.65 -24.70 -13.27
N ALA A 25 -1.88 -25.21 -13.37
CA ALA A 25 -2.85 -25.13 -12.27
C ALA A 25 -2.41 -25.90 -11.02
N LYS A 26 -1.67 -27.02 -11.15
CA LYS A 26 -1.08 -27.74 -10.01
C LYS A 26 0.00 -26.90 -9.33
N ILE A 27 0.89 -26.26 -10.12
CA ILE A 27 1.92 -25.34 -9.59
C ILE A 27 1.27 -24.18 -8.84
N ASN A 28 0.28 -23.54 -9.48
CA ASN A 28 -0.42 -22.39 -8.88
C ASN A 28 -1.10 -22.77 -7.57
N ARG A 29 -1.83 -23.91 -7.53
CA ARG A 29 -2.46 -24.39 -6.29
C ARG A 29 -1.45 -24.74 -5.21
N SER A 30 -0.31 -25.32 -5.58
CA SER A 30 0.76 -25.63 -4.61
C SER A 30 1.30 -24.38 -3.95
N ILE A 31 1.59 -23.32 -4.73
CA ILE A 31 2.07 -22.05 -4.20
C ILE A 31 0.98 -21.30 -3.42
N ALA A 32 -0.25 -21.30 -3.92
CA ALA A 32 -1.40 -20.69 -3.25
C ALA A 32 -1.69 -21.33 -1.87
N SER A 33 -1.58 -22.65 -1.76
CA SER A 33 -1.78 -23.37 -0.49
C SER A 33 -0.69 -23.11 0.55
N LYS A 34 0.55 -22.85 0.09
CA LYS A 34 1.71 -22.63 0.94
C LYS A 34 2.71 -21.73 0.21
N TYR A 35 2.71 -20.45 0.54
CA TYR A 35 3.55 -19.47 -0.15
C TYR A 35 5.06 -19.77 -0.07
N ALA A 36 5.54 -20.49 0.96
CA ALA A 36 6.93 -20.95 1.03
C ALA A 36 7.36 -21.79 -0.20
N ASN A 37 6.41 -22.43 -0.90
CA ASN A 37 6.66 -23.15 -2.14
C ASN A 37 7.07 -22.21 -3.30
N PHE A 38 6.76 -20.91 -3.23
CA PHE A 38 7.23 -19.93 -4.20
C PHE A 38 8.75 -19.90 -4.30
N ARG A 39 9.45 -19.95 -3.17
CA ARG A 39 10.92 -20.00 -3.13
C ARG A 39 11.45 -21.29 -3.77
N ILE A 40 10.83 -22.43 -3.47
CA ILE A 40 11.19 -23.73 -4.08
C ILE A 40 11.01 -23.67 -5.60
N PHE A 41 9.87 -23.12 -6.05
CA PHE A 41 9.58 -22.92 -7.47
C PHE A 41 10.62 -22.03 -8.14
N ARG A 42 10.88 -20.84 -7.57
CA ARG A 42 11.87 -19.89 -8.08
C ARG A 42 13.26 -20.50 -8.19
N ASP A 43 13.71 -21.20 -7.15
CA ASP A 43 15.04 -21.80 -7.11
C ASP A 43 15.15 -22.94 -8.14
N ALA A 44 14.09 -23.74 -8.33
CA ALA A 44 14.03 -24.78 -9.37
C ALA A 44 14.03 -24.20 -10.79
N VAL A 45 13.32 -23.09 -11.01
CA VAL A 45 13.28 -22.41 -12.32
C VAL A 45 14.63 -21.76 -12.65
N ASN A 46 15.31 -21.16 -11.67
CA ASN A 46 16.66 -20.63 -11.87
C ASN A 46 17.67 -21.74 -12.24
N GLU A 47 17.52 -22.94 -11.65
CA GLU A 47 18.33 -24.11 -12.05
C GLU A 47 18.03 -24.52 -13.50
N LEU A 48 16.76 -24.55 -13.90
CA LEU A 48 16.35 -24.85 -15.28
C LEU A 48 16.86 -23.78 -16.27
N GLU A 49 16.79 -22.50 -15.90
CA GLU A 49 17.31 -21.37 -16.68
C GLU A 49 18.83 -21.47 -16.89
N SER A 50 19.57 -21.99 -15.91
CA SER A 50 21.03 -22.21 -16.06
C SER A 50 21.41 -23.27 -17.11
N ARG A 51 20.46 -24.12 -17.51
CA ARG A 51 20.61 -25.17 -18.54
C ARG A 51 19.76 -24.88 -19.78
N GLU A 52 19.52 -23.60 -20.06
CA GLU A 52 18.69 -23.15 -21.18
C GLU A 52 19.17 -23.69 -22.53
N GLU A 53 20.48 -23.66 -22.80
CA GLU A 53 21.07 -24.15 -24.05
C GLU A 53 20.86 -25.66 -24.30
N GLU A 54 20.58 -26.42 -23.24
CA GLU A 54 20.31 -27.86 -23.29
C GLU A 54 18.81 -28.17 -23.48
N GLN A 55 17.94 -27.15 -23.45
CA GLN A 55 16.49 -27.35 -23.53
C GLN A 55 16.02 -27.60 -24.96
N SER A 56 15.12 -28.57 -25.09
CA SER A 56 14.31 -28.72 -26.31
C SER A 56 13.35 -27.53 -26.50
N PRO A 57 12.79 -27.31 -27.70
CA PRO A 57 11.77 -26.29 -27.92
C PRO A 57 10.57 -26.39 -26.96
N ALA A 58 10.12 -27.61 -26.63
CA ALA A 58 9.08 -27.83 -25.62
C ALA A 58 9.57 -27.46 -24.20
N GLY A 59 10.84 -27.72 -23.88
CA GLY A 59 11.48 -27.29 -22.64
C GLY A 59 11.57 -25.77 -22.52
N MET A 60 11.85 -25.07 -23.63
CA MET A 60 11.81 -23.60 -23.68
C MET A 60 10.41 -23.06 -23.39
N VAL A 61 9.35 -23.68 -23.92
CA VAL A 61 7.98 -23.27 -23.59
C VAL A 61 7.70 -23.41 -22.10
N ARG A 62 8.09 -24.54 -21.48
CA ARG A 62 7.96 -24.77 -20.04
C ARG A 62 8.69 -23.69 -19.23
N LEU A 63 9.97 -23.47 -19.54
CA LEU A 63 10.80 -22.45 -18.89
C LEU A 63 10.18 -21.05 -19.05
N GLY A 64 9.76 -20.70 -20.26
CA GLY A 64 9.10 -19.44 -20.57
C GLY A 64 7.82 -19.19 -19.76
N VAL A 65 6.97 -20.21 -19.61
CA VAL A 65 5.77 -20.15 -18.75
C VAL A 65 6.15 -19.97 -17.28
N PHE A 66 7.16 -20.68 -16.80
CA PHE A 66 7.62 -20.52 -15.42
C PHE A 66 8.16 -19.12 -15.12
N LEU A 67 8.95 -18.57 -16.05
CA LEU A 67 9.45 -17.20 -15.96
C LEU A 67 8.30 -16.19 -15.93
N TYR A 68 7.23 -16.42 -16.69
CA TYR A 68 6.02 -15.60 -16.61
C TYR A 68 5.38 -15.65 -15.23
N LEU A 69 5.23 -16.86 -14.65
CA LEU A 69 4.66 -17.04 -13.30
C LEU A 69 5.52 -16.38 -12.20
N LEU A 70 6.83 -16.24 -12.42
CA LEU A 70 7.75 -15.50 -11.54
C LEU A 70 7.73 -13.99 -11.77
N GLY A 71 6.93 -13.46 -12.69
CA GLY A 71 6.90 -12.04 -13.03
C GLY A 71 8.04 -11.57 -13.94
N LYS A 72 8.92 -12.47 -14.41
CA LYS A 72 10.06 -12.15 -15.30
C LYS A 72 9.61 -12.05 -16.77
N TYR A 73 8.69 -11.14 -17.09
CA TYR A 73 7.99 -11.09 -18.38
C TYR A 73 8.89 -10.91 -19.60
N ARG A 74 9.89 -10.04 -19.53
CA ARG A 74 10.83 -9.82 -20.65
C ARG A 74 11.65 -11.07 -20.97
N ARG A 75 12.10 -11.78 -19.93
CA ARG A 75 12.86 -13.02 -20.09
C ARG A 75 11.96 -14.15 -20.58
N SER A 76 10.76 -14.27 -20.02
CA SER A 76 9.72 -15.19 -20.49
C SER A 76 9.48 -15.05 -21.99
N LEU A 77 9.24 -13.82 -22.48
CA LEU A 77 9.02 -13.55 -23.90
C LEU A 77 10.21 -13.99 -24.76
N ASN A 78 11.44 -13.66 -24.34
CA ASN A 78 12.65 -14.04 -25.08
C ASN A 78 12.85 -15.55 -25.17
N VAL A 79 12.57 -16.30 -24.09
CA VAL A 79 12.66 -17.76 -24.10
C VAL A 79 11.55 -18.38 -24.96
N LEU A 80 10.31 -17.87 -24.85
CA LEU A 80 9.16 -18.40 -25.60
C LEU A 80 9.32 -18.25 -27.12
N GLN A 81 10.02 -17.21 -27.60
CA GLN A 81 10.35 -17.03 -29.03
C GLN A 81 11.20 -18.18 -29.62
N HIS A 82 11.93 -18.91 -28.77
CA HIS A 82 12.74 -20.07 -29.17
C HIS A 82 12.03 -21.40 -28.87
N GLY A 83 10.75 -21.34 -28.50
CA GLY A 83 9.91 -22.50 -28.24
C GLY A 83 9.44 -23.22 -29.51
N ASP A 84 8.52 -24.16 -29.34
CA ASP A 84 7.94 -24.95 -30.43
C ASP A 84 6.87 -24.22 -31.27
N GLY A 85 6.56 -22.95 -30.93
CA GLY A 85 5.50 -22.17 -31.59
C GLY A 85 4.09 -22.73 -31.35
N GLY A 86 3.91 -23.58 -30.34
CA GLY A 86 2.62 -24.17 -30.00
C GLY A 86 1.63 -23.18 -29.40
N ALA A 87 0.37 -23.61 -29.30
CA ALA A 87 -0.74 -22.86 -28.72
C ALA A 87 -0.42 -22.22 -27.36
N LEU A 88 0.21 -22.98 -26.47
CA LEU A 88 0.59 -22.52 -25.12
C LEU A 88 1.69 -21.46 -25.17
N ALA A 89 2.64 -21.58 -26.10
CA ALA A 89 3.74 -20.62 -26.25
C ALA A 89 3.18 -19.25 -26.64
N HIS A 90 2.37 -19.19 -27.70
CA HIS A 90 1.70 -17.97 -28.13
C HIS A 90 0.80 -17.38 -27.05
N PHE A 91 0.05 -18.21 -26.31
CA PHE A 91 -0.82 -17.72 -25.24
C PHE A 91 -0.03 -17.02 -24.14
N TYR A 92 1.11 -17.58 -23.71
CA TYR A 92 1.95 -16.96 -22.69
C TYR A 92 2.82 -15.81 -23.22
N MET A 93 3.17 -15.80 -24.51
CA MET A 93 3.77 -14.64 -25.17
C MET A 93 2.78 -13.46 -25.13
N ALA A 94 1.51 -13.69 -25.44
CA ALA A 94 0.45 -12.68 -25.36
C ALA A 94 0.33 -12.09 -23.94
N LYS A 95 0.28 -12.95 -22.92
CA LYS A 95 0.24 -12.52 -21.51
C LYS A 95 1.48 -11.74 -21.09
N ALA A 96 2.67 -12.15 -21.54
CA ALA A 96 3.92 -11.44 -21.26
C ALA A 96 3.97 -10.07 -21.95
N GLN A 97 3.54 -9.98 -23.22
CA GLN A 97 3.44 -8.72 -23.96
C GLN A 97 2.44 -7.76 -23.30
N PHE A 98 1.28 -8.28 -22.87
CA PHE A 98 0.29 -7.49 -22.11
C PHE A 98 0.88 -6.92 -20.83
N ALA A 99 1.60 -7.73 -20.05
CA ALA A 99 2.23 -7.27 -18.82
C ALA A 99 3.33 -6.22 -19.06
N LEU A 100 3.96 -6.24 -20.24
CA LEU A 100 4.92 -5.24 -20.72
C LEU A 100 4.24 -4.03 -21.40
N LYS A 101 2.91 -3.98 -21.44
CA LYS A 101 2.08 -2.94 -22.08
C LYS A 101 2.21 -2.84 -23.61
N ASN A 102 2.69 -3.91 -24.25
CA ASN A 102 2.74 -4.03 -25.71
C ASN A 102 1.42 -4.60 -26.22
N TYR A 103 0.36 -3.77 -26.23
CA TYR A 103 -1.01 -4.24 -26.46
C TYR A 103 -1.25 -4.78 -27.87
N GLU A 104 -0.67 -4.15 -28.91
CA GLU A 104 -0.83 -4.62 -30.29
C GLU A 104 -0.20 -6.01 -30.50
N GLU A 105 0.99 -6.24 -29.95
CA GLU A 105 1.66 -7.54 -30.01
C GLU A 105 0.91 -8.59 -29.18
N ALA A 106 0.37 -8.21 -28.01
CA ALA A 106 -0.41 -9.12 -27.19
C ALA A 106 -1.66 -9.65 -27.93
N GLU A 107 -2.40 -8.78 -28.63
CA GLU A 107 -3.56 -9.17 -29.42
C GLU A 107 -3.19 -10.12 -30.59
N LYS A 108 -2.09 -9.84 -31.28
CA LYS A 108 -1.56 -10.71 -32.35
C LYS A 108 -1.25 -12.10 -31.81
N GLU A 109 -0.53 -12.18 -30.68
CA GLU A 109 -0.14 -13.44 -30.06
C GLU A 109 -1.34 -14.24 -29.55
N TYR A 110 -2.38 -13.61 -28.98
CA TYR A 110 -3.63 -14.31 -28.65
C TYR A 110 -4.33 -14.89 -29.88
N THR A 111 -4.29 -14.16 -31.01
CA THR A 111 -4.84 -14.64 -32.27
C THR A 111 -4.06 -15.86 -32.80
N CYS A 112 -2.72 -15.83 -32.73
CA CYS A 112 -1.87 -16.96 -33.06
C CYS A 112 -2.13 -18.16 -32.15
N ALA A 113 -2.27 -17.95 -30.83
CA ALA A 113 -2.59 -19.01 -29.87
C ALA A 113 -3.90 -19.72 -30.22
N ARG A 114 -4.94 -18.96 -30.56
CA ARG A 114 -6.22 -19.49 -31.01
C ARG A 114 -6.09 -20.32 -32.29
N GLN A 115 -5.36 -19.80 -33.28
CA GLN A 115 -5.12 -20.51 -34.56
C GLN A 115 -4.32 -21.81 -34.35
N ALA A 116 -3.39 -21.81 -33.41
CA ALA A 116 -2.61 -22.98 -33.02
C ALA A 116 -3.39 -24.00 -32.15
N GLY A 117 -4.66 -23.72 -31.82
CA GLY A 117 -5.55 -24.66 -31.12
C GLY A 117 -5.66 -24.44 -29.61
N TYR A 118 -5.28 -23.27 -29.09
CA TYR A 118 -5.63 -22.91 -27.70
C TYR A 118 -7.14 -22.69 -27.56
N CYS A 119 -7.65 -22.72 -26.32
CA CYS A 119 -9.05 -22.44 -26.03
C CYS A 119 -9.46 -21.08 -26.62
N ALA A 120 -10.41 -21.09 -27.57
CA ALA A 120 -10.80 -19.89 -28.31
C ALA A 120 -11.39 -18.82 -27.39
N ASP A 121 -12.21 -19.25 -26.43
CA ASP A 121 -12.84 -18.36 -25.44
C ASP A 121 -11.79 -17.67 -24.55
N ASP A 122 -10.80 -18.42 -24.06
CA ASP A 122 -9.71 -17.86 -23.24
C ASP A 122 -8.88 -16.84 -24.02
N CYS A 123 -8.61 -17.10 -25.31
CA CYS A 123 -7.92 -16.15 -26.18
C CYS A 123 -8.74 -14.87 -26.39
N VAL A 124 -10.06 -14.98 -26.61
CA VAL A 124 -10.93 -13.81 -26.79
C VAL A 124 -11.02 -13.01 -25.49
N LEU A 125 -11.16 -13.66 -24.33
CA LEU A 125 -11.14 -12.99 -23.03
C LEU A 125 -9.80 -12.28 -22.75
N GLY A 126 -8.68 -12.88 -23.17
CA GLY A 126 -7.37 -12.23 -23.16
C GLY A 126 -7.31 -10.98 -24.04
N ILE A 127 -7.91 -11.02 -25.24
CA ILE A 127 -8.01 -9.85 -26.14
C ILE A 127 -8.91 -8.76 -25.54
N VAL A 128 -10.02 -9.12 -24.90
CA VAL A 128 -10.89 -8.18 -24.17
C VAL A 128 -10.08 -7.41 -23.13
N GLU A 129 -9.25 -8.11 -22.36
CA GLU A 129 -8.38 -7.48 -21.36
C GLU A 129 -7.40 -6.48 -22.00
N VAL A 130 -6.76 -6.88 -23.11
CA VAL A 130 -5.85 -6.03 -23.89
C VAL A 130 -6.57 -4.76 -24.39
N LYS A 131 -7.72 -4.90 -25.06
CA LYS A 131 -8.51 -3.79 -25.59
C LYS A 131 -8.94 -2.82 -24.50
N ARG A 132 -9.40 -3.34 -23.35
CA ARG A 132 -9.77 -2.54 -22.20
C ARG A 132 -8.59 -1.71 -21.69
N CYS A 133 -7.42 -2.32 -21.52
CA CYS A 133 -6.21 -1.63 -21.04
C CYS A 133 -5.60 -0.68 -22.08
N ALA A 134 -5.85 -0.90 -23.37
CA ALA A 134 -5.53 0.03 -24.45
C ALA A 134 -6.50 1.22 -24.55
N GLY A 135 -7.56 1.27 -23.74
CA GLY A 135 -8.58 2.31 -23.77
C GLY A 135 -9.69 2.10 -24.81
N GLN A 136 -9.66 0.98 -25.55
CA GLN A 136 -10.64 0.61 -26.56
C GLN A 136 -11.85 -0.08 -25.91
N ILE A 137 -12.51 0.62 -24.98
CA ILE A 137 -13.55 0.03 -24.12
C ILE A 137 -14.75 -0.50 -24.91
N GLN A 138 -15.16 0.19 -25.98
CA GLN A 138 -16.29 -0.23 -26.81
C GLN A 138 -15.98 -1.51 -27.61
N GLU A 139 -14.75 -1.66 -28.11
CA GLU A 139 -14.33 -2.90 -28.76
C GLU A 139 -14.30 -4.07 -27.77
N ALA A 140 -13.81 -3.83 -26.55
CA ALA A 140 -13.81 -4.84 -25.48
C ALA A 140 -15.23 -5.31 -25.12
N LEU A 141 -16.20 -4.39 -25.03
CA LEU A 141 -17.61 -4.72 -24.78
C LEU A 141 -18.22 -5.53 -25.94
N ALA A 142 -17.97 -5.12 -27.18
CA ALA A 142 -18.46 -5.82 -28.36
C ALA A 142 -17.96 -7.27 -28.41
N LEU A 143 -16.68 -7.51 -28.10
CA LEU A 143 -16.12 -8.87 -28.01
C LEU A 143 -16.79 -9.70 -26.92
N LEU A 144 -17.11 -9.09 -25.77
CA LEU A 144 -17.85 -9.76 -24.69
C LEU A 144 -19.31 -10.03 -25.04
N ASP A 145 -19.93 -9.20 -25.89
CA ASP A 145 -21.30 -9.41 -26.39
C ASP A 145 -21.36 -10.55 -27.40
N ASP A 146 -20.33 -10.69 -28.23
CA ASP A 146 -20.23 -11.74 -29.25
C ASP A 146 -19.96 -13.14 -28.65
N LEU A 147 -19.32 -13.21 -27.47
CA LEU A 147 -19.14 -14.46 -26.74
C LEU A 147 -20.50 -15.01 -26.29
N SER A 148 -20.76 -16.29 -26.55
CA SER A 148 -22.05 -16.93 -26.29
C SER A 148 -21.90 -18.37 -25.77
N GLY A 149 -22.94 -18.90 -25.13
CA GLY A 149 -22.95 -20.26 -24.59
C GLY A 149 -22.32 -20.36 -23.20
N SER A 150 -21.64 -21.47 -22.92
CA SER A 150 -21.13 -21.77 -21.58
C SER A 150 -20.06 -20.80 -21.09
N VAL A 151 -19.32 -20.15 -22.00
CA VAL A 151 -18.30 -19.13 -21.65
C VAL A 151 -18.89 -18.00 -20.81
N GLN A 152 -20.14 -17.58 -21.06
CA GLN A 152 -20.79 -16.49 -20.34
C GLN A 152 -21.05 -16.79 -18.85
N GLN A 153 -20.94 -18.07 -18.46
CA GLN A 153 -21.09 -18.51 -17.08
C GLN A 153 -19.74 -18.75 -16.39
N THR A 154 -18.62 -18.59 -17.11
CA THR A 154 -17.29 -18.71 -16.52
C THR A 154 -16.96 -17.50 -15.64
N ALA A 155 -16.20 -17.72 -14.58
CA ALA A 155 -15.79 -16.66 -13.68
C ALA A 155 -14.96 -15.58 -14.40
N GLU A 156 -14.08 -15.99 -15.32
CA GLU A 156 -13.26 -15.06 -16.10
C GLU A 156 -14.11 -14.16 -16.99
N TYR A 157 -15.12 -14.69 -17.70
CA TYR A 157 -16.04 -13.86 -18.48
C TYR A 157 -16.78 -12.84 -17.60
N LEU A 158 -17.35 -13.30 -16.48
CA LEU A 158 -18.10 -12.45 -15.56
C LEU A 158 -17.21 -11.35 -14.97
N TYR A 159 -15.97 -11.68 -14.64
CA TYR A 159 -14.96 -10.72 -14.21
C TYR A 159 -14.63 -9.70 -15.31
N GLN A 160 -14.29 -10.15 -16.53
CA GLN A 160 -13.98 -9.26 -17.65
C GLN A 160 -15.16 -8.34 -17.98
N ARG A 161 -16.39 -8.84 -17.87
CA ARG A 161 -17.61 -8.05 -18.03
C ARG A 161 -17.72 -6.97 -16.96
N GLY A 162 -17.55 -7.33 -15.69
CA GLY A 162 -17.60 -6.39 -14.57
C GLY A 162 -16.53 -5.30 -14.64
N ILE A 163 -15.27 -5.67 -14.90
CA ILE A 163 -14.16 -4.70 -14.96
C ILE A 163 -14.23 -3.80 -16.21
N THR A 164 -14.76 -4.30 -17.33
CA THR A 164 -15.01 -3.48 -18.53
C THR A 164 -16.19 -2.54 -18.32
N ALA A 165 -17.26 -2.99 -17.67
CA ALA A 165 -18.39 -2.15 -17.29
C ALA A 165 -17.92 -1.00 -16.38
N LEU A 166 -17.08 -1.30 -15.37
CA LEU A 166 -16.48 -0.27 -14.51
C LEU A 166 -15.67 0.75 -15.33
N ALA A 167 -14.84 0.29 -16.27
CA ALA A 167 -14.06 1.17 -17.15
C ALA A 167 -14.93 2.03 -18.07
N SER A 168 -16.15 1.59 -18.39
CA SER A 168 -17.14 2.36 -19.17
C SER A 168 -17.97 3.35 -18.34
N GLY A 169 -17.73 3.45 -17.03
CA GLY A 169 -18.51 4.29 -16.12
C GLY A 169 -19.75 3.62 -15.52
N GLY A 170 -19.78 2.28 -15.51
CA GLY A 170 -20.83 1.49 -14.87
C GLY A 170 -20.95 1.80 -13.37
N THR A 171 -22.15 1.59 -12.83
CA THR A 171 -22.44 1.89 -11.42
C THR A 171 -21.77 0.88 -10.48
N SER A 172 -21.45 1.29 -9.25
CA SER A 172 -20.87 0.40 -8.23
C SER A 172 -21.73 -0.86 -7.97
N ASP A 173 -23.06 -0.74 -8.02
CA ASP A 173 -23.97 -1.87 -7.79
C ASP A 173 -23.97 -2.87 -8.96
N GLU A 174 -23.95 -2.38 -10.19
CA GLU A 174 -23.82 -3.22 -11.38
C GLU A 174 -22.49 -3.98 -11.37
N VAL A 175 -21.39 -3.26 -11.15
CA VAL A 175 -20.03 -3.82 -11.11
C VAL A 175 -19.90 -4.84 -9.98
N GLY A 176 -20.42 -4.53 -8.80
CA GLY A 176 -20.45 -5.45 -7.66
C GLY A 176 -21.24 -6.72 -7.95
N THR A 177 -22.33 -6.63 -8.72
CA THR A 177 -23.11 -7.81 -9.13
C THR A 177 -22.31 -8.73 -10.05
N TRP A 178 -21.57 -8.18 -11.02
CA TRP A 178 -20.70 -8.97 -11.89
C TRP A 178 -19.60 -9.69 -11.13
N PHE A 179 -18.90 -8.98 -10.23
CA PHE A 179 -17.86 -9.60 -9.43
C PHE A 179 -18.41 -10.63 -8.44
N SER A 180 -19.58 -10.41 -7.86
CA SER A 180 -20.24 -11.38 -6.97
C SER A 180 -20.53 -12.67 -7.71
N ARG A 181 -21.15 -12.58 -8.90
CA ARG A 181 -21.41 -13.74 -9.75
C ARG A 181 -20.13 -14.48 -10.16
N ALA A 182 -19.06 -13.75 -10.47
CA ALA A 182 -17.77 -14.36 -10.80
C ALA A 182 -17.21 -15.17 -9.61
N VAL A 183 -17.31 -14.64 -8.39
CA VAL A 183 -16.88 -15.32 -7.15
C VAL A 183 -17.81 -16.48 -6.78
N ASP A 184 -19.11 -16.39 -7.08
CA ASP A 184 -20.04 -17.51 -6.88
C ASP A 184 -19.70 -18.69 -7.82
N THR A 185 -19.27 -18.40 -9.05
CA THR A 185 -18.80 -19.41 -10.01
C THR A 185 -17.44 -19.99 -9.62
N ASP A 186 -16.47 -19.13 -9.29
CA ASP A 186 -15.15 -19.53 -8.81
C ASP A 186 -14.79 -18.71 -7.56
N PRO A 187 -14.93 -19.33 -6.36
CA PRO A 187 -14.64 -18.66 -5.10
C PRO A 187 -13.20 -18.17 -4.96
N MET A 188 -12.28 -18.63 -5.81
CA MET A 188 -10.86 -18.31 -5.76
C MET A 188 -10.41 -17.41 -6.92
N HIS A 189 -11.34 -16.87 -7.71
CA HIS A 189 -10.99 -16.02 -8.86
C HIS A 189 -10.28 -14.71 -8.41
N PRO A 190 -8.99 -14.50 -8.72
CA PRO A 190 -8.18 -13.44 -8.11
C PRO A 190 -8.67 -12.02 -8.45
N GLY A 191 -9.04 -11.78 -9.72
CA GLY A 191 -9.50 -10.47 -10.19
C GLY A 191 -10.84 -10.06 -9.56
N ALA A 192 -11.85 -10.92 -9.64
CA ALA A 192 -13.16 -10.70 -9.02
C ALA A 192 -13.09 -10.53 -7.49
N LEU A 193 -12.27 -11.33 -6.79
CA LEU A 193 -12.05 -11.14 -5.35
C LEU A 193 -11.45 -9.77 -5.04
N PHE A 194 -10.44 -9.33 -5.80
CA PHE A 194 -9.89 -7.98 -5.66
C PHE A 194 -10.93 -6.89 -5.95
N GLY A 195 -11.72 -7.06 -7.00
CA GLY A 195 -12.79 -6.13 -7.37
C GLY A 195 -13.84 -5.97 -6.25
N LEU A 196 -14.34 -7.07 -5.69
CA LEU A 196 -15.24 -7.04 -4.54
C LEU A 196 -14.59 -6.42 -3.30
N ALA A 197 -13.33 -6.77 -3.02
CA ALA A 197 -12.61 -6.22 -1.87
C ALA A 197 -12.50 -4.69 -1.97
N LEU A 198 -12.20 -4.18 -3.15
CA LEU A 198 -12.11 -2.74 -3.42
C LEU A 198 -13.46 -2.04 -3.29
N GLU A 199 -14.54 -2.64 -3.80
CA GLU A 199 -15.89 -2.08 -3.66
C GLU A 199 -16.37 -2.11 -2.21
N SER A 200 -16.05 -3.18 -1.46
CA SER A 200 -16.35 -3.29 -0.03
C SER A 200 -15.60 -2.25 0.80
N ASP A 201 -14.30 -2.05 0.52
CA ASP A 201 -13.46 -1.05 1.17
C ASP A 201 -13.96 0.38 0.88
N ARG A 202 -14.35 0.68 -0.36
CA ARG A 202 -14.96 1.97 -0.73
C ARG A 202 -16.25 2.27 0.02
N ARG A 203 -17.02 1.24 0.36
CA ARG A 203 -18.26 1.33 1.14
C ARG A 203 -18.02 1.40 2.65
N GLY A 204 -16.77 1.25 3.11
CA GLY A 204 -16.40 1.26 4.53
C GLY A 204 -16.63 -0.08 5.24
N ASN A 205 -16.89 -1.15 4.48
CA ASN A 205 -17.08 -2.50 5.03
C ASN A 205 -15.70 -3.17 5.21
N ASP A 206 -14.94 -2.67 6.19
CA ASP A 206 -13.52 -3.02 6.40
C ASP A 206 -13.31 -4.52 6.71
N ASP A 207 -14.21 -5.18 7.45
CA ASP A 207 -14.04 -6.60 7.80
C ASP A 207 -14.26 -7.53 6.59
N ASP A 208 -15.30 -7.26 5.80
CA ASP A 208 -15.58 -7.98 4.55
C ASP A 208 -14.46 -7.76 3.53
N ALA A 209 -13.99 -6.51 3.39
CA ALA A 209 -12.88 -6.17 2.52
C ALA A 209 -11.60 -6.92 2.91
N LEU A 210 -11.30 -7.00 4.21
CA LEU A 210 -10.13 -7.73 4.70
C LEU A 210 -10.17 -9.21 4.30
N GLU A 211 -11.31 -9.88 4.49
CA GLU A 211 -11.46 -11.30 4.16
C GLU A 211 -11.35 -11.55 2.65
N LEU A 212 -11.93 -10.67 1.84
CA LEU A 212 -11.81 -10.73 0.38
C LEU A 212 -10.37 -10.50 -0.08
N TYR A 213 -9.67 -9.51 0.49
CA TYR A 213 -8.25 -9.26 0.20
C TYR A 213 -7.36 -10.44 0.62
N LYS A 214 -7.62 -11.07 1.78
CA LYS A 214 -6.91 -12.30 2.21
C LYS A 214 -7.08 -13.42 1.19
N ARG A 215 -8.32 -13.68 0.75
CA ARG A 215 -8.61 -14.70 -0.27
C ARG A 215 -7.95 -14.39 -1.62
N ALA A 216 -7.98 -13.13 -2.06
CA ALA A 216 -7.33 -12.70 -3.29
C ALA A 216 -5.79 -12.82 -3.19
N ALA A 217 -5.22 -12.42 -2.06
CA ALA A 217 -3.79 -12.51 -1.79
C ALA A 217 -3.31 -13.96 -1.61
N ALA A 218 -4.18 -14.90 -1.26
CA ALA A 218 -3.83 -16.32 -1.20
C ALA A 218 -3.65 -16.95 -2.59
N GLN A 219 -4.17 -16.33 -3.66
CA GLN A 219 -4.04 -16.86 -5.02
C GLN A 219 -2.62 -16.68 -5.58
N PHE A 220 -2.26 -17.52 -6.55
CA PHE A 220 -1.00 -17.43 -7.28
C PHE A 220 -1.20 -17.49 -8.81
N PRO A 221 -0.59 -16.57 -9.58
CA PRO A 221 0.12 -15.36 -9.11
C PRO A 221 -0.80 -14.42 -8.32
N SER A 222 -0.27 -13.81 -7.26
CA SER A 222 -1.05 -12.92 -6.40
C SER A 222 -1.25 -11.57 -7.10
N HIS A 223 -2.46 -11.03 -7.02
CA HIS A 223 -2.72 -9.68 -7.52
C HIS A 223 -1.97 -8.65 -6.64
N VAL A 224 -1.08 -7.85 -7.26
CA VAL A 224 -0.23 -6.88 -6.54
C VAL A 224 -1.06 -5.90 -5.72
N GLY A 225 -2.15 -5.40 -6.30
CA GLY A 225 -3.06 -4.49 -5.59
C GLY A 225 -3.71 -5.13 -4.36
N SER A 226 -3.97 -6.44 -4.38
CA SER A 226 -4.54 -7.15 -3.23
C SER A 226 -3.53 -7.27 -2.10
N LEU A 227 -2.27 -7.58 -2.41
CA LEU A 227 -1.20 -7.63 -1.41
C LEU A 227 -0.92 -6.24 -0.80
N ILE A 228 -0.88 -5.20 -1.63
CA ILE A 228 -0.67 -3.84 -1.14
C ILE A 228 -1.81 -3.40 -0.22
N ASN A 229 -3.06 -3.57 -0.66
CA ASN A 229 -4.22 -3.13 0.14
C ASN A 229 -4.35 -3.97 1.42
N LEU A 230 -4.09 -5.28 1.35
CA LEU A 230 -4.06 -6.14 2.54
C LEU A 230 -2.99 -5.69 3.54
N GLY A 231 -1.79 -5.35 3.06
CA GLY A 231 -0.71 -4.82 3.88
C GLY A 231 -1.11 -3.54 4.61
N LEU A 232 -1.74 -2.60 3.90
CA LEU A 232 -2.24 -1.35 4.49
C LEU A 232 -3.32 -1.62 5.56
N MET A 233 -4.21 -2.58 5.33
CA MET A 233 -5.22 -2.97 6.33
C MET A 233 -4.60 -3.62 7.58
N TYR A 234 -3.51 -4.37 7.42
CA TYR A 234 -2.75 -4.88 8.55
C TYR A 234 -2.04 -3.77 9.32
N GLU A 235 -1.41 -2.80 8.66
CA GLU A 235 -0.83 -1.61 9.31
C GLU A 235 -1.90 -0.81 10.09
N ASP A 236 -3.10 -0.65 9.54
CA ASP A 236 -4.22 0.02 10.21
C ASP A 236 -4.61 -0.66 11.54
N ARG A 237 -4.44 -1.99 11.59
CA ARG A 237 -4.69 -2.85 12.76
C ARG A 237 -3.46 -3.02 13.66
N ASN A 238 -2.32 -2.41 13.31
CA ASN A 238 -1.00 -2.58 13.95
C ASN A 238 -0.43 -4.00 13.84
N GLU A 239 -0.89 -4.78 12.85
CA GLU A 239 -0.36 -6.11 12.52
C GLU A 239 0.81 -5.97 11.53
N ASN A 240 1.81 -5.18 11.92
CA ASN A 240 2.92 -4.74 11.06
C ASN A 240 3.77 -5.90 10.48
N ASP A 241 3.91 -7.02 11.21
CA ASP A 241 4.58 -8.22 10.70
C ASP A 241 3.85 -8.82 9.49
N LEU A 242 2.51 -8.86 9.53
CA LEU A 242 1.69 -9.34 8.43
C LEU A 242 1.69 -8.35 7.26
N ALA A 243 1.78 -7.05 7.55
CA ALA A 243 1.98 -6.03 6.51
C ALA A 243 3.32 -6.21 5.79
N CYS A 244 4.42 -6.37 6.54
CA CYS A 244 5.74 -6.65 5.97
C CYS A 244 5.70 -7.86 5.04
N GLN A 245 5.09 -8.98 5.49
CA GLN A 245 4.93 -10.18 4.66
C GLN A 245 4.18 -9.88 3.36
N CYS A 246 3.14 -9.05 3.38
CA CYS A 246 2.41 -8.70 2.15
C CYS A 246 3.30 -7.94 1.15
N TYR A 247 4.09 -6.97 1.62
CA TYR A 247 4.97 -6.18 0.76
C TYR A 247 6.17 -6.97 0.25
N GLU A 248 6.78 -7.82 1.10
CA GLU A 248 7.85 -8.74 0.70
C GLU A 248 7.40 -9.66 -0.44
N ARG A 249 6.16 -10.18 -0.37
CA ARG A 249 5.57 -10.99 -1.45
C ARG A 249 5.42 -10.25 -2.77
N VAL A 250 5.19 -8.94 -2.75
CA VAL A 250 5.20 -8.13 -3.97
C VAL A 250 6.62 -8.02 -4.51
N LEU A 251 7.60 -7.76 -3.65
CA LEU A 251 9.00 -7.57 -4.03
C LEU A 251 9.68 -8.86 -4.50
N ASP A 252 9.19 -10.02 -4.06
CA ASP A 252 9.60 -11.34 -4.54
C ASP A 252 9.41 -11.50 -6.06
N ALA A 253 8.33 -10.93 -6.62
CA ALA A 253 8.01 -10.96 -8.05
C ALA A 253 8.38 -9.65 -8.78
N TYR A 254 8.30 -8.51 -8.08
CA TYR A 254 8.58 -7.18 -8.62
C TYR A 254 9.56 -6.42 -7.71
N PRO A 255 10.86 -6.73 -7.77
CA PRO A 255 11.87 -6.10 -6.91
C PRO A 255 11.95 -4.58 -7.05
N ASP A 256 11.61 -4.07 -8.23
CA ASP A 256 11.62 -2.64 -8.55
C ASP A 256 10.30 -1.91 -8.19
N ASN A 257 9.36 -2.59 -7.51
CA ASN A 257 8.12 -1.95 -7.09
C ASN A 257 8.38 -0.93 -5.98
N GLU A 258 8.53 0.33 -6.36
CA GLU A 258 8.86 1.44 -5.45
C GLU A 258 7.87 1.57 -4.30
N ARG A 259 6.57 1.40 -4.60
CA ARG A 259 5.49 1.51 -3.62
C ARG A 259 5.60 0.44 -2.55
N ALA A 260 5.79 -0.83 -2.94
CA ALA A 260 5.94 -1.93 -2.00
C ALA A 260 7.22 -1.79 -1.17
N ARG A 261 8.34 -1.37 -1.77
CA ARG A 261 9.59 -1.11 -1.04
C ARG A 261 9.43 -0.04 0.01
N LEU A 262 8.70 1.02 -0.32
CA LEU A 262 8.45 2.11 0.60
C LEU A 262 7.53 1.68 1.75
N TYR A 263 6.40 1.02 1.45
CA TYR A 263 5.50 0.53 2.48
C TYR A 263 6.15 -0.52 3.40
N LEU A 264 7.02 -1.38 2.86
CA LEU A 264 7.80 -2.31 3.67
C LEU A 264 8.69 -1.57 4.68
N LYS A 265 9.40 -0.53 4.23
CA LYS A 265 10.26 0.28 5.11
C LYS A 265 9.46 0.94 6.24
N ASP A 266 8.28 1.47 5.93
CA ASP A 266 7.40 2.09 6.92
C ASP A 266 6.87 1.09 7.95
N ALA A 267 6.42 -0.08 7.49
CA ALA A 267 5.94 -1.16 8.36
C ALA A 267 7.07 -1.70 9.26
N GLN A 268 8.28 -1.86 8.72
CA GLN A 268 9.47 -2.27 9.50
C GLN A 268 9.87 -1.22 10.54
N ALA A 269 9.85 0.06 10.20
CA ALA A 269 10.10 1.14 11.15
C ALA A 269 9.07 1.12 12.30
N SER A 270 7.81 0.83 11.97
CA SER A 270 6.72 0.70 12.96
C SER A 270 6.91 -0.51 13.88
N ASN A 271 7.49 -1.61 13.40
CA ASN A 271 7.91 -2.75 14.22
C ASN A 271 9.09 -2.42 15.16
N GLN A 272 10.13 -1.77 14.63
CA GLN A 272 11.30 -1.37 15.41
C GLN A 272 10.97 -0.31 16.47
N SER A 273 9.92 0.49 16.23
CA SER A 273 9.38 1.43 17.21
C SER A 273 8.78 0.75 18.46
N THR A 274 8.57 -0.58 18.44
CA THR A 274 8.07 -1.34 19.60
C THR A 274 9.15 -2.07 20.41
N GLU A 275 10.39 -2.17 19.91
CA GLU A 275 11.50 -2.77 20.68
C GLU A 275 12.56 -1.79 21.19
N ASP A 276 12.60 -0.52 20.76
CA ASP A 276 13.50 0.47 21.39
C ASP A 276 13.05 1.93 21.18
N VAL A 277 11.74 2.19 21.36
CA VAL A 277 11.25 3.57 21.54
C VAL A 277 10.29 3.62 22.72
N VAL A 278 10.86 3.62 23.94
CA VAL A 278 10.32 4.53 24.95
C VAL A 278 10.24 5.88 24.23
N PRO A 279 9.09 6.56 24.12
CA PRO A 279 9.00 7.82 23.40
C PRO A 279 10.04 8.75 24.01
N HIS A 280 11.17 8.91 23.33
CA HIS A 280 12.21 9.84 23.69
C HIS A 280 11.63 11.18 23.26
N ASN A 281 10.75 11.70 24.09
CA ASN A 281 10.32 13.07 24.07
C ASN A 281 11.39 13.80 24.89
N PRO A 282 12.48 14.29 24.25
CA PRO A 282 13.54 14.97 24.98
C PRO A 282 12.97 16.11 25.81
N THR A 283 11.91 16.76 25.32
CA THR A 283 11.17 17.80 26.04
C THR A 283 10.50 17.27 27.31
N ALA A 284 9.80 16.12 27.28
CA ALA A 284 9.19 15.54 28.48
C ALA A 284 10.20 15.01 29.51
N GLN A 285 11.39 14.61 29.07
CA GLN A 285 12.47 14.23 29.98
C GLN A 285 13.15 15.45 30.59
N ILE A 286 13.37 16.51 29.80
CA ILE A 286 13.90 17.80 30.28
C ILE A 286 12.93 18.41 31.31
N LEU A 287 11.61 18.40 31.06
CA LEU A 287 10.61 18.92 31.99
C LEU A 287 10.57 18.17 33.33
N LYS A 288 11.08 16.94 33.40
CA LYS A 288 11.19 16.14 34.65
C LYS A 288 12.50 16.35 35.40
N MET A 289 13.49 17.05 34.81
CA MET A 289 14.76 17.33 35.48
C MET A 289 14.53 18.21 36.72
N GLN A 290 15.26 17.94 37.79
CA GLN A 290 15.15 18.71 39.03
C GLN A 290 15.85 20.06 38.84
N VAL A 291 15.21 21.14 39.28
CA VAL A 291 15.80 22.48 39.24
C VAL A 291 17.09 22.57 40.06
N ALA A 292 17.22 21.72 41.08
CA ALA A 292 18.41 21.62 41.94
C ALA A 292 19.67 21.15 41.19
N ASP A 293 19.52 20.45 40.07
CA ASP A 293 20.62 19.90 39.27
C ASP A 293 21.31 20.98 38.40
N PHE A 294 20.81 22.22 38.43
CA PHE A 294 21.34 23.33 37.64
C PHE A 294 22.12 24.35 38.48
N GLU A 295 23.15 24.92 37.86
CA GLU A 295 24.01 25.95 38.43
C GLU A 295 23.29 27.31 38.51
N LEU A 296 22.41 27.43 39.51
CA LEU A 296 21.74 28.69 39.85
C LEU A 296 22.42 29.34 41.07
N SER A 297 22.28 30.67 41.20
CA SER A 297 22.73 31.38 42.40
C SER A 297 22.01 30.85 43.65
N SER A 298 22.65 31.01 44.82
CA SER A 298 22.06 30.63 46.11
C SER A 298 20.73 31.34 46.40
N ARG A 299 20.52 32.54 45.80
CA ARG A 299 19.27 33.29 45.88
C ARG A 299 18.19 32.70 45.00
N ALA A 300 18.48 32.45 43.71
CA ALA A 300 17.52 31.84 42.79
C ALA A 300 17.04 30.47 43.28
N ARG A 301 17.96 29.62 43.77
CA ARG A 301 17.62 28.30 44.33
C ARG A 301 16.68 28.38 45.53
N LYS A 302 16.98 29.27 46.48
CA LYS A 302 16.18 29.45 47.69
C LYS A 302 14.78 29.99 47.39
N CYS A 303 14.65 30.85 46.37
CA CYS A 303 13.36 31.35 45.95
C CYS A 303 12.51 30.27 45.29
N LEU A 304 13.09 29.48 44.37
CA LEU A 304 12.40 28.37 43.69
C LEU A 304 11.93 27.30 44.70
N GLU A 305 12.74 27.01 45.72
CA GLU A 305 12.37 26.11 46.81
C GLU A 305 11.20 26.65 47.65
N GLN A 306 11.17 27.96 47.94
CA GLN A 306 10.08 28.59 48.70
C GLN A 306 8.74 28.58 47.98
N ILE A 307 8.74 28.72 46.65
CA ILE A 307 7.52 28.63 45.82
C ILE A 307 7.16 27.19 45.44
N GLY A 308 7.95 26.20 45.87
CA GLY A 308 7.66 24.77 45.68
C GLY A 308 7.97 24.24 44.28
N VAL A 309 8.75 24.96 43.48
CA VAL A 309 9.17 24.53 42.14
C VAL A 309 10.27 23.46 42.28
N LYS A 310 9.99 22.25 41.80
CA LYS A 310 10.92 21.11 41.88
C LYS A 310 11.50 20.75 40.53
N THR A 311 10.71 20.85 39.48
CA THR A 311 11.08 20.44 38.12
C THR A 311 11.07 21.61 37.14
N LEU A 312 11.75 21.45 36.00
CA LEU A 312 11.66 22.42 34.91
C LEU A 312 10.22 22.56 34.38
N GLY A 313 9.42 21.48 34.43
CA GLY A 313 8.00 21.52 34.08
C GLY A 313 7.19 22.43 35.01
N ASP A 314 7.43 22.33 36.31
CA ASP A 314 6.80 23.24 37.29
C ASP A 314 7.20 24.68 36.99
N LEU A 315 8.48 24.94 36.74
CA LEU A 315 9.00 26.28 36.46
C LEU A 315 8.39 26.91 35.19
N CYS A 316 8.21 26.11 34.13
CA CYS A 316 7.61 26.55 32.87
C CYS A 316 6.13 26.91 32.99
N SER A 317 5.46 26.50 34.08
CA SER A 317 4.06 26.85 34.33
C SER A 317 3.88 28.27 34.89
N TYR A 318 4.94 28.84 35.48
CA TYR A 318 4.95 30.19 36.02
C TYR A 318 5.27 31.23 34.94
N THR A 319 4.60 32.37 35.02
CA THR A 319 4.92 33.56 34.24
C THR A 319 5.99 34.41 34.94
N GLU A 320 6.64 35.30 34.18
CA GLU A 320 7.63 36.24 34.74
C GLU A 320 7.04 37.11 35.87
N ALA A 321 5.80 37.56 35.69
CA ALA A 321 5.09 38.38 36.67
C ALA A 321 4.81 37.62 37.98
N GLU A 322 4.45 36.33 37.89
CA GLU A 322 4.19 35.50 39.08
C GLU A 322 5.47 35.24 39.87
N LEU A 323 6.59 35.00 39.19
CA LEU A 323 7.89 34.85 39.85
C LEU A 323 8.33 36.13 40.56
N LEU A 324 8.23 37.29 39.89
CA LEU A 324 8.56 38.61 40.47
C LEU A 324 7.65 39.01 41.64
N SER A 325 6.41 38.51 41.67
CA SER A 325 5.47 38.80 42.76
C SER A 325 5.80 38.06 44.06
N SER A 326 6.70 37.07 44.02
CA SER A 326 7.05 36.26 45.20
C SER A 326 8.00 37.01 46.14
N LYS A 327 7.75 36.90 47.46
CA LYS A 327 8.57 37.54 48.49
C LYS A 327 10.01 37.07 48.37
N ASN A 328 10.91 38.00 48.04
CA ASN A 328 12.37 37.83 47.88
C ASN A 328 12.90 37.42 46.49
N PHE A 329 12.08 37.48 45.44
CA PHE A 329 12.53 37.26 44.07
C PHE A 329 12.93 38.58 43.39
N GLY A 330 14.16 38.66 42.88
CA GLY A 330 14.69 39.87 42.23
C GLY A 330 14.92 39.68 40.74
N GLU A 331 15.02 40.79 40.00
CA GLU A 331 15.24 40.80 38.54
C GLU A 331 16.47 39.98 38.13
N THR A 332 17.56 40.04 38.90
CA THR A 332 18.78 39.26 38.62
C THR A 332 18.56 37.75 38.69
N SER A 333 17.71 37.26 39.60
CA SER A 333 17.35 35.84 39.67
C SER A 333 16.40 35.42 38.56
N LEU A 334 15.53 36.34 38.09
CA LEU A 334 14.69 36.11 36.92
C LEU A 334 15.54 35.91 35.66
N ASP A 335 16.53 36.77 35.45
CA ASP A 335 17.41 36.71 34.28
C ASP A 335 18.25 35.43 34.26
N GLU A 336 18.78 35.01 35.42
CA GLU A 336 19.48 33.72 35.57
C GLU A 336 18.58 32.53 35.17
N ILE A 337 17.31 32.54 35.61
CA ILE A 337 16.34 31.49 35.28
C ILE A 337 15.98 31.50 33.78
N LYS A 338 15.79 32.69 33.19
CA LYS A 338 15.50 32.83 31.75
C LYS A 338 16.65 32.32 30.90
N GLN A 339 17.90 32.64 31.25
CA GLN A 339 19.07 32.13 30.55
C GLN A 339 19.19 30.60 30.66
N MET A 340 18.93 30.05 31.85
CA MET A 340 18.95 28.60 32.07
C MET A 340 17.88 27.88 31.24
N LEU A 341 16.65 28.39 31.19
CA LEU A 341 15.57 27.84 30.37
C LEU A 341 15.86 28.00 28.86
N ALA A 342 16.34 29.17 28.44
CA ALA A 342 16.70 29.45 27.04
C ALA A 342 17.81 28.53 26.53
N SER A 343 18.79 28.17 27.38
CA SER A 343 19.85 27.20 27.03
C SER A 343 19.32 25.79 26.71
N ARG A 344 18.04 25.53 26.99
CA ARG A 344 17.34 24.25 26.80
C ARG A 344 16.08 24.39 25.94
N ASN A 345 15.94 25.50 25.21
CA ASN A 345 14.77 25.81 24.38
C ASN A 345 13.44 25.82 25.16
N LEU A 346 13.47 26.22 26.43
CA LEU A 346 12.28 26.37 27.27
C LEU A 346 12.02 27.86 27.56
N GLN A 347 10.75 28.20 27.78
CA GLN A 347 10.31 29.54 28.17
C GLN A 347 9.34 29.50 29.36
N LEU A 348 9.31 30.58 30.14
CA LEU A 348 8.34 30.76 31.21
C LEU A 348 6.93 30.95 30.61
N GLY A 349 5.92 30.32 31.22
CA GLY A 349 4.52 30.38 30.79
C GLY A 349 4.14 29.47 29.61
N GLN A 350 5.07 28.70 29.02
CA GLN A 350 4.81 27.87 27.85
C GLN A 350 3.90 26.66 28.13
N THR A 351 3.79 26.21 29.38
CA THR A 351 2.90 25.10 29.80
C THR A 351 1.63 25.57 30.50
N SER A 352 1.45 26.88 30.67
CA SER A 352 0.24 27.43 31.27
C SER A 352 -0.93 27.38 30.26
N ALA A 353 -2.06 26.79 30.66
CA ALA A 353 -3.27 26.61 29.83
C ALA A 353 -3.94 27.93 29.35
N LYS A 354 -3.30 29.07 29.55
CA LYS A 354 -3.77 30.40 29.14
C LYS A 354 -3.12 30.92 27.85
N THR A 355 -2.23 30.17 27.21
CA THR A 355 -1.50 30.62 26.00
C THR A 355 -2.09 30.09 24.68
N GLN A 356 -3.22 29.35 24.69
CA GLN A 356 -3.86 28.84 23.45
C GLN A 356 -4.76 29.85 22.72
N GLN A 357 -4.65 31.14 23.00
CA GLN A 357 -5.37 32.19 22.27
C GLN A 357 -4.43 33.35 21.94
N GLN A 358 -3.47 33.13 21.04
CA GLN A 358 -2.87 34.18 20.23
C GLN A 358 -1.96 33.52 19.19
N ASP A 359 -2.56 33.23 18.03
CA ASP A 359 -1.99 33.39 16.68
C ASP A 359 -2.87 32.61 15.69
N LEU A 360 -3.95 33.27 15.25
CA LEU A 360 -4.69 32.88 14.05
C LEU A 360 -3.89 33.40 12.85
N PRO A 361 -3.43 32.55 11.91
CA PRO A 361 -2.88 33.05 10.65
C PRO A 361 -3.99 33.75 9.86
N GLU A 362 -3.70 34.93 9.32
CA GLU A 362 -4.53 35.53 8.27
C GLU A 362 -4.52 34.59 7.07
N LEU A 363 -5.64 33.90 6.83
CA LEU A 363 -5.87 33.15 5.59
C LEU A 363 -5.85 34.15 4.44
N ASP A 364 -5.06 33.86 3.41
CA ASP A 364 -4.99 34.69 2.21
C ASP A 364 -6.40 34.87 1.63
N SER A 365 -6.81 36.13 1.47
CA SER A 365 -8.16 36.55 1.07
C SER A 365 -8.62 36.10 -0.33
N SER A 366 -7.78 35.30 -1.01
CA SER A 366 -7.95 34.76 -2.35
C SER A 366 -8.48 33.32 -2.39
N ILE A 367 -8.55 32.63 -1.25
CA ILE A 367 -8.99 31.22 -1.18
C ILE A 367 -10.52 31.12 -1.07
N ASP A 368 -11.14 30.43 -2.02
CA ASP A 368 -12.58 30.20 -2.04
C ASP A 368 -13.04 29.32 -0.86
N ILE A 369 -14.03 29.82 -0.12
CA ILE A 369 -14.66 29.16 1.04
C ILE A 369 -15.24 27.79 0.63
N GLU A 370 -15.73 27.67 -0.60
CA GLU A 370 -16.24 26.39 -1.12
C GLU A 370 -15.13 25.33 -1.24
N THR A 371 -13.90 25.74 -1.56
CA THR A 371 -12.75 24.85 -1.62
C THR A 371 -12.31 24.39 -0.23
N LEU A 372 -12.31 25.29 0.76
CA LEU A 372 -11.92 24.94 2.14
C LEU A 372 -12.89 23.94 2.80
N ASN A 373 -14.17 24.00 2.45
CA ASN A 373 -15.19 23.08 2.97
C ASN A 373 -15.21 21.72 2.27
N LYS A 374 -14.39 21.48 1.25
CA LYS A 374 -14.34 20.18 0.58
C LYS A 374 -13.91 19.08 1.57
N PRO A 375 -14.66 17.97 1.64
CA PRO A 375 -14.33 16.90 2.56
C PRO A 375 -13.09 16.13 2.07
N ILE A 376 -12.24 15.73 3.03
CA ILE A 376 -11.03 14.93 2.76
C ILE A 376 -11.38 13.59 2.08
N SER A 377 -12.57 13.04 2.31
CA SER A 377 -13.05 11.82 1.66
C SER A 377 -13.18 11.94 0.14
N SER A 378 -13.46 13.13 -0.40
CA SER A 378 -13.59 13.34 -1.86
C SER A 378 -12.26 13.62 -2.57
N MET A 379 -11.16 13.75 -1.82
CA MET A 379 -9.85 14.16 -2.36
C MET A 379 -9.07 13.00 -2.99
N GLY A 380 -9.59 11.78 -2.98
CA GLY A 380 -8.93 10.62 -3.59
C GLY A 380 -7.64 10.20 -2.88
N PHE A 381 -7.45 10.57 -1.61
CA PHE A 381 -6.33 10.12 -0.79
C PHE A 381 -6.28 8.58 -0.69
N THR A 382 -5.08 8.04 -0.55
CA THR A 382 -4.83 6.65 -0.17
C THR A 382 -5.53 6.36 1.14
N VAL A 383 -5.88 5.08 1.32
CA VAL A 383 -6.57 4.61 2.53
C VAL A 383 -5.81 5.03 3.79
N ARG A 384 -4.48 4.90 3.79
CA ARG A 384 -3.60 5.31 4.89
C ARG A 384 -3.70 6.81 5.19
N ALA A 385 -3.50 7.67 4.19
CA ALA A 385 -3.58 9.12 4.40
C ALA A 385 -4.97 9.53 4.89
N ARG A 386 -6.03 9.03 4.25
CA ARG A 386 -7.42 9.34 4.62
C ARG A 386 -7.76 8.88 6.05
N LYS A 387 -7.40 7.66 6.43
CA LYS A 387 -7.68 7.13 7.79
C LYS A 387 -6.86 7.84 8.86
N CYS A 388 -5.60 8.17 8.59
CA CYS A 388 -4.79 8.93 9.54
C CYS A 388 -5.34 10.35 9.74
N LEU A 389 -5.71 11.04 8.67
CA LEU A 389 -6.37 12.35 8.74
C LEU A 389 -7.70 12.28 9.50
N GLY A 390 -8.54 11.27 9.21
CA GLY A 390 -9.80 11.04 9.91
C GLY A 390 -9.64 10.77 11.41
N ARG A 391 -8.64 9.96 11.81
CA ARG A 391 -8.32 9.72 13.24
C ARG A 391 -7.90 10.99 13.96
N SER A 392 -7.21 11.90 13.25
CA SER A 392 -6.80 13.21 13.76
C SER A 392 -7.91 14.28 13.66
N GLN A 393 -9.15 13.87 13.36
CA GLN A 393 -10.32 14.76 13.19
C GLN A 393 -10.14 15.82 12.09
N ILE A 394 -9.27 15.55 11.11
CA ILE A 394 -9.08 16.41 9.94
C ILE A 394 -10.08 15.95 8.88
N THR A 395 -11.19 16.68 8.78
CA THR A 395 -12.33 16.26 7.95
C THR A 395 -12.49 17.08 6.68
N THR A 396 -11.97 18.31 6.68
CA THR A 396 -12.03 19.24 5.55
C THR A 396 -10.64 19.68 5.09
N LEU A 397 -10.55 20.24 3.87
CA LEU A 397 -9.33 20.90 3.39
C LEU A 397 -8.91 22.06 4.30
N GLY A 398 -9.87 22.80 4.85
CA GLY A 398 -9.62 23.87 5.82
C GLY A 398 -8.96 23.38 7.10
N ASP A 399 -9.32 22.21 7.60
CA ASP A 399 -8.67 21.59 8.76
C ASP A 399 -7.22 21.19 8.44
N LEU A 400 -6.99 20.70 7.22
CA LEU A 400 -5.70 20.16 6.78
C LEU A 400 -4.64 21.25 6.57
N ILE A 401 -4.98 22.36 5.92
CA ILE A 401 -4.02 23.45 5.65
C ILE A 401 -3.57 24.19 6.92
N ARG A 402 -4.28 23.99 8.04
CA ARG A 402 -3.90 24.53 9.35
C ARG A 402 -2.83 23.68 10.06
N LYS A 403 -2.54 22.49 9.54
CA LYS A 403 -1.54 21.58 10.11
C LYS A 403 -0.18 21.82 9.50
N THR A 404 0.86 21.70 10.33
CA THR A 404 2.24 21.67 9.84
C THR A 404 2.63 20.25 9.40
N ALA A 405 3.69 20.15 8.60
CA ALA A 405 4.26 18.85 8.22
C ALA A 405 4.65 18.01 9.45
N ASP A 406 5.22 18.64 10.48
CA ASP A 406 5.65 17.96 11.70
C ASP A 406 4.46 17.47 12.53
N GLU A 407 3.37 18.25 12.62
CA GLU A 407 2.14 17.83 13.31
C GLU A 407 1.50 16.60 12.63
N LEU A 408 1.52 16.57 11.30
CA LEU A 408 1.04 15.41 10.55
C LEU A 408 1.94 14.20 10.75
N LEU A 409 3.27 14.37 10.74
CA LEU A 409 4.22 13.28 10.98
C LEU A 409 4.16 12.71 12.41
N GLN A 410 3.66 13.49 13.38
CA GLN A 410 3.40 13.00 14.73
C GLN A 410 2.13 12.14 14.83
N CYS A 411 1.28 12.15 13.80
CA CYS A 411 0.08 11.32 13.79
C CYS A 411 0.47 9.83 13.67
N LYS A 412 -0.12 8.99 14.53
CA LYS A 412 0.17 7.55 14.54
C LYS A 412 -0.09 6.94 13.15
N ASN A 413 0.91 6.22 12.63
CA ASN A 413 0.92 5.59 11.31
C ASN A 413 0.89 6.58 10.11
N PHE A 414 1.03 7.89 10.35
CA PHE A 414 1.16 8.90 9.30
C PHE A 414 2.64 9.02 8.90
N GLY A 415 2.98 8.51 7.71
CA GLY A 415 4.37 8.47 7.22
C GLY A 415 4.70 9.63 6.28
N VAL A 416 5.98 9.72 5.91
CA VAL A 416 6.49 10.68 4.92
C VAL A 416 5.77 10.55 3.57
N THR A 417 5.32 9.36 3.21
CA THR A 417 4.51 9.09 2.01
C THR A 417 3.15 9.75 2.05
N SER A 418 2.45 9.61 3.18
CA SER A 418 1.16 10.27 3.38
C SER A 418 1.34 11.79 3.38
N LEU A 419 2.48 12.29 3.88
CA LEU A 419 2.82 13.70 3.80
C LEU A 419 3.07 14.17 2.35
N THR A 420 3.86 13.41 1.57
CA THR A 420 4.11 13.72 0.15
C THR A 420 2.81 13.73 -0.64
N GLU A 421 1.96 12.71 -0.42
CA GLU A 421 0.65 12.62 -1.04
C GLU A 421 -0.24 13.82 -0.66
N VAL A 422 -0.27 14.20 0.62
CA VAL A 422 -0.98 15.41 1.08
C VAL A 422 -0.48 16.65 0.34
N ARG A 423 0.84 16.83 0.22
CA ARG A 423 1.42 17.97 -0.49
C ARG A 423 1.06 17.98 -1.98
N GLU A 424 1.16 16.84 -2.65
CA GLU A 424 0.78 16.70 -4.07
C GLU A 424 -0.70 17.04 -4.28
N LYS A 425 -1.57 16.53 -3.40
CA LYS A 425 -3.00 16.80 -3.48
C LYS A 425 -3.36 18.24 -3.16
N LEU A 426 -2.69 18.87 -2.20
CA LEU A 426 -2.91 20.29 -1.90
C LEU A 426 -2.49 21.19 -3.07
N LYS A 427 -1.40 20.84 -3.78
CA LYS A 427 -0.96 21.57 -4.99
C LYS A 427 -2.00 21.59 -6.11
N GLU A 428 -2.80 20.53 -6.28
CA GLU A 428 -3.89 20.50 -7.26
C GLU A 428 -4.93 21.62 -7.02
N TYR A 429 -5.02 22.12 -5.78
CA TYR A 429 -5.92 23.20 -5.36
C TYR A 429 -5.18 24.51 -5.11
N ASN A 430 -3.90 24.61 -5.47
CA ASN A 430 -3.00 25.73 -5.14
C ASN A 430 -2.90 26.00 -3.62
N LEU A 431 -3.07 24.96 -2.80
CA LEU A 431 -2.97 25.02 -1.34
C LEU A 431 -1.67 24.39 -0.85
N HIS A 432 -1.26 24.77 0.36
CA HIS A 432 -0.03 24.33 1.02
C HIS A 432 -0.32 24.08 2.50
N LEU A 433 0.51 23.27 3.16
CA LEU A 433 0.41 23.07 4.61
C LEU A 433 0.89 24.33 5.35
N HIS A 434 0.51 24.45 6.61
CA HIS A 434 0.96 25.58 7.42
C HIS A 434 2.49 25.51 7.60
N GLY A 435 3.18 26.58 7.22
CA GLY A 435 4.64 26.69 7.32
C GLY A 435 5.45 26.10 6.15
N ASP A 436 4.77 25.59 5.11
CA ASP A 436 5.39 25.12 3.85
C ASP A 436 5.55 26.24 2.80
#